data_AF-A0A4R0XAD4-F1
#
_entry.id   AF-A0A4R0XAD4-F1
#
_cell.length_a   1.000
_cell.length_b   1.000
_cell.length_c   1.000
_cell.angle_alpha   90.00
_cell.angle_beta   90.00
_cell.angle_gamma   90.00
#
_symmetry.space_group_name_H-M   'P 1'
#
loop_
_entity.id
_entity.type
_entity.pdbx_description
1 polymer ?
#
loop_
_entity_poly.entity_id
_entity_poly.type
_entity_poly.pdbx_seq_one_letter_code
_entity_poly.pdbx_strand_id
1 'polypeptide(L)'
;MDTINAVRALGALAHESRLAIFRQLVIAGPEGMAAGEIAQQLGISPSSLSFHLKDLTHAELVSSRQEGRFVIYTANFDAMTTLIGFLTENCCAGAPCAASDLSNCCGDKP
;
A
#
# COMPACT_ATOMS: atom_id res chain seq x y z
N MET A 1 -8.56 7.88 10.04
CA MET A 1 -7.19 7.54 10.50
C MET A 1 -6.85 8.42 11.68
N ASP A 2 -6.06 7.94 12.65
CA ASP A 2 -5.43 8.79 13.67
C ASP A 2 -3.92 8.97 13.39
N THR A 3 -3.27 9.86 14.14
CA THR A 3 -1.84 10.16 14.00
C THR A 3 -0.94 8.95 14.20
N ILE A 4 -1.25 8.05 15.14
CA ILE A 4 -0.42 6.87 15.44
C ILE A 4 -0.41 5.93 14.24
N ASN A 5 -1.60 5.66 13.69
CA ASN A 5 -1.77 4.84 12.52
C ASN A 5 -1.12 5.49 11.29
N ALA A 6 -1.27 6.80 11.09
CA ALA A 6 -0.63 7.53 10.00
C ALA A 6 0.90 7.45 10.06
N VAL A 7 1.50 7.66 11.24
CA VAL A 7 2.96 7.52 11.44
C VAL A 7 3.42 6.09 11.20
N ARG A 8 2.64 5.08 11.62
CA ARG A 8 2.95 3.67 11.36
C ARG A 8 2.98 3.37 9.86
N ALA A 9 1.97 3.81 9.11
CA ALA A 9 1.89 3.62 7.67
C ALA A 9 3.03 4.33 6.93
N LEU A 10 3.28 5.61 7.24
CA LEU A 10 4.39 6.37 6.66
C LEU A 10 5.74 5.75 7.01
N GLY A 11 5.92 5.32 8.26
CA GLY A 11 7.14 4.64 8.72
C GLY A 11 7.39 3.31 8.00
N ALA A 12 6.33 2.58 7.64
CA ALA A 12 6.44 1.38 6.81
C ALA A 12 6.83 1.72 5.36
N LEU A 13 6.30 2.80 4.79
CA LEU A 13 6.61 3.24 3.43
C LEU A 13 7.97 3.95 3.31
N ALA A 14 8.52 4.48 4.39
CA ALA A 14 9.82 5.17 4.45
C ALA A 14 11.03 4.22 4.34
N HIS A 15 10.98 3.27 3.40
CA HIS A 15 12.07 2.37 3.06
C HIS A 15 11.94 1.97 1.59
N GLU A 16 13.03 2.07 0.83
CA GLU A 16 13.04 1.88 -0.62
C GLU A 16 12.38 0.57 -1.07
N SER A 17 12.83 -0.57 -0.53
CA SER A 17 12.25 -1.88 -0.85
C SER A 17 10.75 -1.99 -0.53
N ARG A 18 10.29 -1.48 0.61
CA ARG A 18 8.87 -1.55 1.01
C ARG A 18 8.00 -0.68 0.12
N LEU A 19 8.48 0.52 -0.24
CA LEU A 19 7.79 1.37 -1.20
C LEU A 19 7.74 0.71 -2.59
N ALA A 20 8.84 0.10 -3.05
CA ALA A 20 8.86 -0.63 -4.31
C ALA A 20 7.86 -1.79 -4.32
N ILE A 21 7.83 -2.60 -3.26
CA ILE A 21 6.86 -3.69 -3.08
C ILE A 21 5.44 -3.16 -3.14
N PHE A 22 5.11 -2.15 -2.34
CA PHE A 22 3.77 -1.58 -2.31
C PHE A 22 3.36 -1.04 -3.69
N ARG A 23 4.25 -0.34 -4.39
CA ARG A 23 3.98 0.17 -5.74
C ARG A 23 3.78 -0.94 -6.78
N GLN A 24 4.51 -2.05 -6.69
CA GLN A 24 4.26 -3.20 -7.55
C GLN A 24 2.87 -3.80 -7.29
N LEU A 25 2.47 -3.90 -6.02
CA LEU A 25 1.14 -4.39 -5.66
C LEU A 25 0.02 -3.46 -6.12
N VAL A 26 0.26 -2.14 -6.14
CA VAL A 26 -0.68 -1.16 -6.73
C VAL A 26 -0.85 -1.41 -8.24
N ILE A 27 0.24 -1.69 -8.96
CA ILE A 27 0.19 -2.00 -10.40
C ILE A 27 -0.55 -3.33 -10.64
N ALA A 28 -0.33 -4.33 -9.78
CA ALA A 28 -1.01 -5.63 -9.85
C ALA A 28 -2.53 -5.52 -9.59
N GLY A 29 -2.96 -4.48 -8.88
CA GLY A 29 -4.37 -4.23 -8.61
C GLY A 29 -4.98 -5.23 -7.61
N PRO A 30 -6.33 -5.36 -7.61
CA PRO A 30 -7.05 -6.24 -6.68
C PRO A 30 -6.69 -7.72 -6.78
N GLU A 31 -6.26 -8.17 -7.96
CA GLU A 31 -5.79 -9.54 -8.18
C GLU A 31 -4.51 -9.83 -7.39
N GLY A 32 -3.67 -8.82 -7.15
CA GLY A 32 -2.44 -8.97 -6.38
C GLY A 32 -1.35 -9.75 -7.10
N MET A 33 -0.33 -10.17 -6.34
CA MET A 33 0.85 -10.84 -6.89
C MET A 33 1.39 -11.87 -5.90
N ALA A 34 1.88 -13.00 -6.41
CA ALA A 34 2.51 -14.03 -5.58
C ALA A 34 3.86 -13.53 -5.02
N ALA A 35 4.20 -13.91 -3.77
CA ALA A 35 5.46 -13.49 -3.15
C ALA A 35 6.71 -13.80 -4.01
N GLY A 36 6.75 -14.98 -4.63
CA GLY A 36 7.87 -15.37 -5.50
C GLY A 36 8.01 -14.46 -6.72
N GLU A 37 6.89 -14.00 -7.28
CA GLU A 37 6.90 -13.09 -8.43
C GLU A 37 7.35 -11.68 -8.00
N ILE A 38 6.89 -11.18 -6.85
CA ILE A 38 7.36 -9.90 -6.29
C ILE A 38 8.88 -9.92 -6.10
N ALA A 39 9.40 -11.01 -5.52
CA ALA A 39 10.84 -11.20 -5.29
C ALA A 39 11.62 -11.16 -6.61
N GLN A 40 11.11 -11.84 -7.64
CA GLN A 40 11.73 -11.89 -8.96
C GLN A 40 11.73 -10.52 -9.64
N GLN A 41 10.59 -9.82 -9.68
CA GLN A 41 10.47 -8.53 -10.36
C GLN A 41 11.31 -7.42 -9.71
N LEU A 42 11.44 -7.46 -8.39
CA LEU A 42 12.18 -6.44 -7.63
C LEU A 42 13.64 -6.83 -7.32
N GLY A 43 14.07 -8.04 -7.65
CA GLY A 43 15.41 -8.53 -7.33
C GLY A 43 15.67 -8.64 -5.81
N ILE A 44 14.64 -8.86 -5.00
CA ILE A 44 14.72 -8.95 -3.54
C ILE A 44 14.81 -10.41 -3.12
N SER A 45 15.69 -10.73 -2.16
CA SER A 45 15.78 -12.09 -1.63
C SER A 45 14.46 -12.52 -0.95
N PRO A 46 14.05 -13.80 -1.01
CA PRO A 46 12.81 -14.25 -0.38
C PRO A 46 12.71 -13.96 1.13
N SER A 47 13.84 -14.02 1.85
CA SER A 47 13.89 -13.73 3.29
C SER A 47 13.70 -12.23 3.57
N SER A 48 14.39 -11.37 2.82
CA SER A 48 14.20 -9.91 2.91
C SER A 48 12.78 -9.51 2.52
N LEU A 49 12.22 -10.11 1.46
CA LEU A 49 10.85 -9.84 1.03
C LEU A 49 9.84 -10.20 2.12
N SER A 50 9.97 -11.38 2.73
CA SER A 50 9.08 -11.81 3.81
C SER A 50 9.12 -10.84 5.00
N PHE A 51 10.30 -10.32 5.34
CA PHE A 51 10.45 -9.30 6.38
C PHE A 51 9.73 -8.00 5.99
N HIS A 52 9.93 -7.50 4.78
CA HIS A 52 9.27 -6.28 4.28
C HIS A 52 7.75 -6.42 4.17
N LEU A 53 7.24 -7.58 3.71
CA LEU A 53 5.81 -7.85 3.62
C LEU A 53 5.17 -7.93 5.01
N LYS A 54 5.87 -8.51 6.00
CA LYS A 54 5.40 -8.54 7.39
C LYS A 54 5.22 -7.13 7.94
N ASP A 55 6.19 -6.24 7.72
CA ASP A 55 6.10 -4.84 8.15
C ASP A 55 4.95 -4.09 7.47
N LEU A 56 4.78 -4.29 6.16
CA LEU A 56 3.70 -3.68 5.38
C LEU A 56 2.32 -4.18 5.82
N THR A 57 2.20 -5.47 6.13
CA THR A 57 0.96 -6.06 6.67
C THR A 57 0.68 -5.57 8.09
N HIS A 58 1.69 -5.42 8.94
CA HIS A 58 1.51 -4.85 10.27
C HIS A 58 1.09 -3.36 10.24
N ALA A 59 1.47 -2.65 9.19
CA ALA A 59 1.01 -1.29 8.90
C ALA A 59 -0.33 -1.24 8.14
N GLU A 60 -0.99 -2.39 7.93
CA GLU A 60 -2.28 -2.54 7.24
C GLU A 60 -2.29 -2.06 5.78
N LEU A 61 -1.11 -1.83 5.19
CA LEU A 61 -0.96 -1.36 3.80
C LEU A 61 -1.01 -2.50 2.79
N VAL A 62 -0.79 -3.74 3.22
CA VAL A 62 -0.79 -4.92 2.37
C VAL A 62 -1.53 -6.06 3.05
N SER A 63 -2.38 -6.75 2.29
CA SER A 63 -3.09 -7.95 2.72
C SER A 63 -2.54 -9.17 2.01
N SER A 64 -2.73 -10.35 2.59
CA SER A 64 -2.32 -11.63 2.02
C SER A 64 -3.46 -12.63 2.03
N ARG A 65 -3.54 -13.47 1.00
CA ARG A 65 -4.48 -14.61 0.94
C ARG A 65 -3.79 -15.85 0.38
N GLN A 66 -4.22 -17.02 0.84
CA GLN A 66 -3.71 -18.29 0.37
C GLN A 66 -4.47 -18.71 -0.90
N GLU A 67 -3.76 -18.97 -1.98
CA GLU A 67 -4.30 -19.54 -3.22
C GLU A 67 -3.52 -20.80 -3.60
N GLY A 68 -4.09 -21.96 -3.22
CA GLY A 68 -3.42 -23.25 -3.36
C GLY A 68 -2.10 -23.28 -2.61
N ARG A 69 -0.99 -23.40 -3.36
CA ARG A 69 0.38 -23.42 -2.81
C ARG A 69 1.04 -22.04 -2.71
N PHE A 70 0.39 -21.00 -3.22
CA PHE A 70 0.95 -19.65 -3.26
C PHE A 70 0.28 -18.74 -2.23
N VAL A 71 1.05 -17.77 -1.74
CA VAL A 71 0.52 -16.64 -0.98
C VAL A 71 0.47 -15.45 -1.93
N ILE A 72 -0.72 -14.93 -2.16
CA ILE A 72 -0.96 -13.75 -2.98
C ILE A 72 -1.06 -12.54 -2.07
N TYR A 73 -0.30 -11.50 -2.38
CA TYR A 73 -0.32 -10.22 -1.67
C TYR A 73 -1.03 -9.17 -2.50
N THR A 74 -1.79 -8.29 -1.85
CA THR A 74 -2.50 -7.17 -2.47
C THR A 74 -2.24 -5.88 -1.71
N ALA A 75 -2.21 -4.76 -2.42
CA ALA A 75 -2.24 -3.45 -1.77
C ALA A 75 -3.61 -3.23 -1.11
N ASN A 76 -3.62 -2.66 0.09
CA ASN A 76 -4.84 -2.21 0.74
C ASN A 76 -5.17 -0.77 0.30
N PHE A 77 -6.00 -0.66 -0.74
CA PHE A 77 -6.39 0.62 -1.33
C PHE A 77 -7.19 1.51 -0.38
N ASP A 78 -8.01 0.92 0.49
CA ASP A 78 -8.80 1.66 1.47
C ASP A 78 -7.89 2.30 2.52
N ALA A 79 -6.90 1.55 3.03
CA ALA A 79 -5.91 2.09 3.96
C ALA A 79 -5.10 3.23 3.32
N MET A 80 -4.69 3.09 2.06
CA MET A 80 -3.99 4.15 1.34
C MET A 80 -4.86 5.38 1.11
N THR A 81 -6.11 5.20 0.68
CA THR A 81 -7.07 6.31 0.49
C THR A 81 -7.30 7.06 1.80
N THR A 82 -7.44 6.32 2.91
CA THR A 82 -7.59 6.93 4.24
C THR A 82 -6.33 7.68 4.67
N LEU A 83 -5.13 7.15 4.39
CA LEU A 83 -3.86 7.82 4.67
C LEU A 83 -3.74 9.13 3.87
N ILE A 84 -4.03 9.10 2.56
CA ILE A 84 -4.00 10.31 1.73
C ILE A 84 -5.00 11.32 2.27
N GLY A 85 -6.24 10.89 2.57
CA GLY A 85 -7.27 11.73 3.18
C GLY A 85 -6.81 12.42 4.47
N PHE A 86 -6.11 11.69 5.34
CA PHE A 86 -5.53 12.25 6.55
C PHE A 86 -4.45 13.30 6.25
N LEU A 87 -3.60 13.08 5.24
CA LEU A 87 -2.54 14.02 4.86
C LEU A 87 -3.05 15.26 4.14
N THR A 88 -4.18 15.15 3.46
CA THR A 88 -4.79 16.24 2.68
C THR A 88 -5.93 16.93 3.42
N GLU A 89 -6.26 16.50 4.63
CA GLU A 89 -7.25 17.15 5.48
C GLU A 89 -6.84 18.62 5.73
N ASN A 90 -7.76 19.55 5.47
CA ASN A 90 -7.51 21.00 5.51
C ASN A 90 -6.36 21.49 4.60
N CYS A 91 -5.99 20.71 3.57
CA CYS A 91 -5.04 21.18 2.55
C CYS A 91 -5.51 22.51 1.97
N CYS A 92 -4.57 23.43 1.69
CA CYS A 92 -4.87 24.77 1.19
C CYS A 92 -5.86 25.57 2.07
N ALA A 93 -5.88 25.33 3.39
CA ALA A 93 -6.82 25.93 4.33
C ALA A 93 -8.30 25.66 4.00
N GLY A 94 -8.58 24.51 3.36
CA GLY A 94 -9.92 24.12 2.94
C GLY A 94 -10.36 24.71 1.60
N ALA A 95 -9.49 25.43 0.89
CA ALA A 95 -9.74 25.79 -0.49
C ALA A 95 -9.65 24.54 -1.39
N PRO A 96 -10.49 24.44 -2.44
CA PRO A 96 -10.43 23.31 -3.37
C PRO A 96 -9.07 23.27 -4.06
N CYS A 97 -8.39 22.13 -3.95
CA CYS A 97 -7.13 21.85 -4.60
C CYS A 97 -7.13 20.42 -5.17
N ALA A 98 -6.18 20.11 -6.06
CA ALA A 98 -6.11 18.78 -6.68
C ALA A 98 -5.94 17.64 -5.65
N ALA A 99 -5.40 17.94 -4.46
CA ALA A 99 -5.19 16.97 -3.39
C ALA A 99 -6.44 16.74 -2.52
N SER A 100 -7.40 17.68 -2.52
CA SER A 100 -8.64 17.55 -1.72
C SER A 100 -9.74 16.75 -2.42
N ASP A 101 -9.58 16.43 -3.70
CA ASP A 101 -10.59 15.73 -4.50
C ASP A 101 -10.27 14.22 -4.61
N LEU A 102 -10.43 13.52 -3.49
CA LEU A 102 -10.11 12.08 -3.34
C LEU A 102 -11.10 11.15 -4.03
N SER A 103 -12.23 11.69 -4.50
CA SER A 103 -13.31 10.97 -5.17
C SER A 103 -12.86 10.19 -6.42
N ASN A 104 -11.70 10.54 -7.01
CA ASN A 104 -11.15 9.90 -8.20
C ASN A 104 -9.85 9.10 -7.97
N CYS A 105 -9.36 8.93 -6.73
CA CYS A 105 -8.03 8.37 -6.48
C CYS A 105 -7.87 6.88 -6.81
N CYS A 106 -8.94 6.09 -6.80
CA CYS A 106 -8.89 4.67 -7.14
C CYS A 106 -9.80 4.28 -8.31
N GLY A 107 -10.45 5.26 -8.94
CA GLY A 107 -11.46 5.06 -9.98
C GLY A 107 -12.67 4.28 -9.44
N ASP A 108 -13.82 4.94 -9.34
CA ASP A 108 -15.09 4.21 -9.24
C ASP A 108 -15.16 3.24 -10.44
N LYS A 109 -14.95 1.95 -10.18
CA LYS A 109 -15.33 0.93 -11.14
C LYS A 109 -16.80 0.60 -10.87
N PRO A 110 -17.68 0.64 -11.90
CA PRO A 110 -19.08 0.26 -11.76
C PRO A 110 -19.26 -1.20 -11.33
#